data_AF-A0A536YHZ5-F1
#
_entry.id   AF-A0A536YHZ5-F1
#
_cell.length_a   1.000
_cell.length_b   1.000
_cell.length_c   1.000
_cell.angle_alpha   90.00
_cell.angle_beta   90.00
_cell.angle_gamma   90.00
#
_symmetry.space_group_name_H-M   'P 1'
#
loop_
_entity.id
_entity.type
_entity.pdbx_description
1 polymer ?
#
loop_
_entity_poly.entity_id
_entity_poly.type
_entity_poly.pdbx_seq_one_letter_code
_entity_poly.pdbx_strand_id
1 'polypeptide(L)'
;MPTNMQRSRRTAAAAVLCVIAIALAHAKPPIAPVKNVSDAYFGTTVNDPYRYMEDMKNAEVADWMKAQADYTRDALAKIPQRDTVLKEVTAFGDAAAARVTSVQITGNNVYYLKRKADENIPKLYAREGFAGNERLLVDPDKLPAPEGKHYAVDYFAASPDNKYIAYGISIGGSEESVLHVIELATGKETGDVIDRANFGSPSWLPDGRLLYNRLQKLAANAPVTEKYVNSRAYVHVLGKNPDDDAPLLGTGLAPGIAIEPAE
;
A
#
# COMPACT_ATOMS: atom_id res chain seq x y z
N MET A 1 71.67 69.56 0.96
CA MET A 1 72.38 68.73 -0.05
C MET A 1 72.72 67.38 0.58
N PRO A 2 72.65 66.29 -0.19
CA PRO A 2 71.66 65.21 -0.07
C PRO A 2 72.16 64.07 0.87
N THR A 3 71.35 63.15 1.37
CA THR A 3 70.67 62.00 0.73
C THR A 3 69.98 61.28 1.93
N ASN A 4 68.81 60.66 1.86
CA ASN A 4 68.60 59.39 1.20
C ASN A 4 67.11 58.99 1.27
N MET A 5 66.68 58.34 0.20
CA MET A 5 65.30 58.00 -0.16
C MET A 5 64.78 56.81 0.66
N GLN A 6 63.79 57.00 1.53
CA GLN A 6 63.08 55.92 2.23
C GLN A 6 62.09 55.23 1.28
N ARG A 7 62.38 53.98 0.93
CA ARG A 7 61.47 53.09 0.19
C ARG A 7 60.30 52.66 1.09
N SER A 8 59.08 53.03 0.70
CA SER A 8 57.85 52.55 1.29
C SER A 8 57.64 51.06 0.95
N ARG A 9 57.68 50.21 1.97
CA ARG A 9 57.23 48.81 1.86
C ARG A 9 55.74 48.77 2.15
N ARG A 10 54.94 48.56 1.09
CA ARG A 10 53.53 48.21 1.19
C ARG A 10 53.40 46.88 1.93
N THR A 11 52.81 46.89 3.12
CA THR A 11 52.37 45.68 3.83
C THR A 11 51.08 45.20 3.18
N ALA A 12 51.15 44.08 2.48
CA ALA A 12 49.98 43.35 2.03
C ALA A 12 49.38 42.60 3.23
N ALA A 13 48.18 42.96 3.64
CA ALA A 13 47.41 42.19 4.61
C ALA A 13 46.86 40.94 3.91
N ALA A 14 47.36 39.76 4.29
CA ALA A 14 46.82 38.49 3.87
C ALA A 14 45.52 38.21 4.65
N ALA A 15 44.38 38.27 3.97
CA ALA A 15 43.12 37.77 4.50
C ALA A 15 43.15 36.23 4.48
N VAL A 16 43.31 35.62 5.66
CA VAL A 16 43.14 34.17 5.83
C VAL A 16 41.65 33.89 5.80
N LEU A 17 41.18 33.34 4.67
CA LEU A 17 39.83 32.80 4.55
C LEU A 17 39.80 31.44 5.26
N CYS A 18 39.36 31.41 6.52
CA CYS A 18 39.04 30.15 7.21
C CYS A 18 37.82 29.51 6.55
N VAL A 19 38.05 28.52 5.69
CA VAL A 19 37.00 27.57 5.29
C VAL A 19 36.73 26.68 6.49
N ILE A 20 35.70 27.00 7.27
CA ILE A 20 35.17 26.08 8.27
C ILE A 20 34.41 25.00 7.49
N ALA A 21 35.08 23.90 7.18
CA ALA A 21 34.40 22.67 6.79
C ALA A 21 33.70 22.13 8.04
N ILE A 22 32.41 22.44 8.20
CA ILE A 22 31.56 21.77 9.18
C ILE A 22 31.35 20.35 8.65
N ALA A 23 32.24 19.44 9.02
CA ALA A 23 31.95 18.02 8.94
C ALA A 23 30.82 17.76 9.96
N LEU A 24 29.57 17.74 9.48
CA LEU A 24 28.45 17.24 10.26
C LEU A 24 28.76 15.77 10.58
N ALA A 25 29.25 15.51 11.79
CA ALA A 25 29.29 14.18 12.34
C ALA A 25 27.83 13.72 12.43
N HIS A 26 27.40 12.96 11.44
CA HIS A 26 26.11 12.30 11.49
C HIS A 26 26.21 11.28 12.62
N ALA A 27 25.24 11.30 13.53
CA ALA A 27 25.10 10.24 14.51
C ALA A 27 25.12 8.89 13.75
N LYS A 28 25.71 7.85 14.33
CA LYS A 28 25.67 6.54 13.69
C LYS A 28 24.24 5.99 13.84
N PRO A 29 23.72 5.25 12.85
CA PRO A 29 22.45 4.55 13.04
C PRO A 29 22.57 3.56 14.20
N PRO A 30 21.46 3.27 14.90
CA PRO A 30 21.43 2.22 15.93
C PRO A 30 21.96 0.90 15.37
N ILE A 31 22.81 0.21 16.12
CA ILE A 31 23.35 -1.08 15.70
C ILE A 31 22.42 -2.18 16.24
N ALA A 32 22.00 -3.08 15.36
CA ALA A 32 21.24 -4.25 15.78
C ALA A 32 22.16 -5.28 16.49
N PRO A 33 21.70 -5.89 17.60
CA PRO A 33 22.40 -7.01 18.21
C PRO A 33 22.55 -8.19 17.23
N VAL A 34 23.76 -8.72 17.13
CA VAL A 34 24.05 -9.92 16.32
C VAL A 34 23.70 -11.16 17.14
N LYS A 35 22.79 -11.98 16.64
CA LYS A 35 22.37 -13.25 17.26
C LYS A 35 22.33 -14.33 16.18
N ASN A 36 23.47 -14.98 16.00
CA ASN A 36 23.67 -15.89 14.88
C ASN A 36 22.85 -17.18 15.02
N VAL A 37 21.96 -17.40 14.05
CA VAL A 37 21.33 -18.67 13.76
C VAL A 37 21.95 -19.20 12.47
N SER A 38 22.29 -20.48 12.41
CA SER A 38 22.92 -21.09 11.23
C SER A 38 22.04 -22.18 10.67
N ASP A 39 21.81 -22.15 9.37
CA ASP A 39 21.09 -23.16 8.63
C ASP A 39 22.05 -23.84 7.62
N ALA A 40 21.79 -25.10 7.28
CA ALA A 40 22.58 -25.84 6.29
C ALA A 40 21.74 -26.11 5.04
N TYR A 41 22.13 -25.51 3.92
CA TYR A 41 21.48 -25.68 2.62
C TYR A 41 22.41 -26.44 1.69
N PHE A 42 22.04 -27.66 1.31
CA PHE A 42 22.81 -28.52 0.40
C PHE A 42 24.30 -28.66 0.80
N GLY A 43 24.57 -28.78 2.11
CA GLY A 43 25.92 -28.89 2.66
C GLY A 43 26.65 -27.55 2.87
N THR A 44 26.04 -26.42 2.48
CA THR A 44 26.59 -25.08 2.74
C THR A 44 25.94 -24.46 3.98
N THR A 45 26.76 -24.05 4.96
CA THR A 45 26.27 -23.32 6.12
C THR A 45 26.01 -21.85 5.77
N VAL A 46 24.80 -21.38 6.04
CA VAL A 46 24.37 -19.99 5.88
C VAL A 46 24.03 -19.43 7.27
N ASN A 47 24.63 -18.28 7.57
CA ASN A 47 24.45 -17.59 8.85
C ASN A 47 23.40 -16.49 8.70
N ASP A 48 22.39 -16.52 9.56
CA ASP A 48 21.37 -15.49 9.70
C ASP A 48 21.49 -14.83 11.09
N PRO A 49 22.35 -13.80 11.23
CA PRO A 49 22.58 -13.09 12.48
C PRO A 49 21.38 -12.30 13.00
N TYR A 50 20.32 -12.16 12.21
CA TYR A 50 19.17 -11.31 12.53
C TYR A 50 17.84 -12.06 12.43
N ARG A 51 17.85 -13.41 12.39
CA ARG A 51 16.64 -14.25 12.37
C ARG A 51 15.60 -13.84 13.42
N TYR A 52 16.05 -13.42 14.60
CA TYR A 52 15.16 -12.97 15.68
C TYR A 52 14.31 -11.74 15.33
N MET A 53 14.67 -10.98 14.28
CA MET A 53 13.90 -9.85 13.77
C MET A 53 12.65 -10.25 12.99
N GLU A 54 12.53 -11.52 12.58
CA GLU A 54 11.31 -12.04 11.96
C GLU A 54 10.13 -12.06 12.95
N ASP A 55 10.41 -12.09 14.26
CA ASP A 55 9.39 -11.97 15.30
C ASP A 55 9.06 -10.50 15.57
N MET A 56 8.05 -9.99 14.87
CA MET A 56 7.56 -8.62 15.05
C MET A 56 6.93 -8.34 16.43
N LYS A 57 6.69 -9.36 17.26
CA LYS A 57 6.22 -9.19 18.64
C LYS A 57 7.37 -9.04 19.64
N ASN A 58 8.61 -9.25 19.21
CA ASN A 58 9.78 -9.09 20.04
C ASN A 58 10.01 -7.61 20.38
N ALA A 59 10.02 -7.28 21.68
CA ALA A 59 10.21 -5.92 22.16
C ALA A 59 11.54 -5.29 21.71
N GLU A 60 12.62 -6.09 21.65
CA GLU A 60 13.94 -5.60 21.19
C GLU A 60 13.91 -5.18 19.71
N VAL A 61 13.13 -5.89 18.88
CA VAL A 61 12.95 -5.57 17.47
C VAL A 61 12.12 -4.30 17.33
N ALA A 62 11.03 -4.18 18.10
CA ALA A 62 10.20 -2.98 18.13
C ALA A 62 10.99 -1.73 18.56
N ASP A 63 11.79 -1.84 19.62
CA ASP A 63 12.64 -0.76 20.12
C ASP A 63 13.72 -0.37 19.10
N TRP A 64 14.36 -1.36 18.46
CA TRP A 64 15.34 -1.10 17.42
C TRP A 64 14.71 -0.40 16.21
N MET A 65 13.53 -0.85 15.74
CA MET A 65 12.81 -0.20 14.64
C MET A 65 12.47 1.25 14.97
N LYS A 66 12.01 1.52 16.20
CA LYS A 66 11.75 2.89 16.66
C LYS A 66 13.01 3.75 16.64
N ALA A 67 14.12 3.24 17.16
CA ALA A 67 15.39 3.95 17.15
C ALA A 67 15.89 4.24 15.72
N GLN A 68 15.71 3.30 14.77
CA GLN A 68 16.03 3.53 13.35
C GLN A 68 15.14 4.61 12.73
N ALA A 69 13.84 4.61 13.04
CA ALA A 69 12.90 5.61 12.57
C ALA A 69 13.29 7.00 13.10
N ASP A 70 13.59 7.12 14.40
CA ASP A 70 14.00 8.37 15.03
C ASP A 70 15.32 8.89 14.42
N TYR A 71 16.33 8.03 14.27
CA TYR A 71 17.58 8.38 13.59
C TYR A 71 17.35 8.89 12.16
N THR A 72 16.50 8.20 11.40
CA THR A 72 16.19 8.57 10.01
C THR A 72 15.49 9.93 9.94
N ARG A 73 14.53 10.18 10.85
CA ARG A 73 13.83 11.46 10.93
C ARG A 73 14.80 12.60 11.24
N ASP A 74 15.72 12.40 12.18
CA ASP A 74 16.75 13.38 12.53
C ASP A 74 17.72 13.64 11.37
N ALA A 75 18.09 12.61 10.62
CA ALA A 75 18.96 12.76 9.45
C ALA A 75 18.25 13.53 8.33
N LEU A 76 17.00 13.20 8.02
CA LEU A 76 16.21 13.89 6.99
C LEU A 76 15.91 15.33 7.37
N ALA A 77 15.64 15.62 8.65
CA ALA A 77 15.37 16.97 9.14
C ALA A 77 16.54 17.94 8.94
N LYS A 78 17.77 17.43 8.77
CA LYS A 78 18.98 18.24 8.53
C LYS A 78 19.15 18.64 7.06
N ILE A 79 18.35 18.09 6.13
CA ILE A 79 18.44 18.43 4.71
C ILE A 79 17.84 19.83 4.50
N PRO A 80 18.65 20.86 4.15
CA PRO A 80 18.18 22.25 4.15
C PRO A 80 16.99 22.51 3.22
N GLN A 81 16.89 21.78 2.10
CA GLN A 81 15.85 21.95 1.09
C GLN A 81 14.62 21.06 1.32
N ARG A 82 14.57 20.26 2.40
CA ARG A 82 13.49 19.28 2.63
C ARG A 82 12.11 19.94 2.58
N ASP A 83 11.93 21.04 3.29
CA ASP A 83 10.63 21.70 3.38
C ASP A 83 10.26 22.43 2.08
N THR A 84 11.26 22.93 1.33
CA THR A 84 11.04 23.47 -0.02
C THR A 84 10.55 22.39 -0.97
N VAL A 85 11.23 21.24 -1.03
CA VAL A 85 10.83 20.11 -1.87
C VAL A 85 9.46 19.57 -1.45
N LEU A 86 9.20 19.44 -0.15
CA LEU A 86 7.88 19.03 0.35
C LEU A 86 6.79 19.97 -0.15
N LYS A 87 6.99 21.30 -0.04
CA LYS A 87 6.04 22.29 -0.53
C LYS A 87 5.81 22.20 -2.03
N GLU A 88 6.86 22.01 -2.82
CA GLU A 88 6.74 21.86 -4.28
C GLU A 88 6.00 20.58 -4.67
N VAL A 89 6.35 19.45 -4.05
CA VAL A 89 5.66 18.16 -4.28
C VAL A 89 4.18 18.26 -3.91
N THR A 90 3.84 18.88 -2.78
CA THR A 90 2.45 19.14 -2.39
C THR A 90 1.75 20.04 -3.41
N ALA A 91 2.38 21.16 -3.81
CA ALA A 91 1.80 22.07 -4.79
C ALA A 91 1.53 21.39 -6.14
N PHE A 92 2.44 20.53 -6.62
CA PHE A 92 2.22 19.76 -7.85
C PHE A 92 1.17 18.66 -7.68
N GLY A 93 1.14 18.00 -6.53
CA GLY A 93 0.14 16.99 -6.19
C GLY A 93 -1.28 17.55 -6.15
N ASP A 94 -1.41 18.78 -5.64
CA ASP A 94 -2.70 19.47 -5.43
C ASP A 94 -3.07 20.42 -6.59
N ALA A 95 -2.20 20.56 -7.60
CA ALA A 95 -2.42 21.44 -8.75
C ALA A 95 -3.67 21.06 -9.56
N ALA A 96 -4.08 19.79 -9.53
CA ALA A 96 -5.31 19.33 -10.13
C ALA A 96 -6.42 19.25 -9.07
N ALA A 97 -7.61 19.79 -9.38
CA ALA A 97 -8.76 19.76 -8.48
C ALA A 97 -9.16 18.32 -8.06
N ALA A 98 -8.91 17.34 -8.94
CA ALA A 98 -9.05 15.93 -8.63
C ALA A 98 -8.14 15.06 -9.51
N ARG A 99 -7.82 13.87 -9.01
CA ARG A 99 -7.18 12.79 -9.74
C ARG A 99 -8.17 11.66 -9.93
N VAL A 100 -8.33 11.21 -11.18
CA VAL A 100 -9.20 10.10 -11.57
C VAL A 100 -8.33 8.91 -12.01
N THR A 101 -8.64 7.72 -11.51
CA THR A 101 -7.93 6.47 -11.82
C THR A 101 -8.92 5.31 -11.96
N SER A 102 -8.42 4.18 -12.46
CA SER A 102 -9.18 2.91 -12.52
C SER A 102 -10.51 3.02 -13.26
N VAL A 103 -10.57 3.77 -14.37
CA VAL A 103 -11.83 4.00 -15.10
C VAL A 103 -12.32 2.72 -15.76
N GLN A 104 -13.57 2.34 -15.50
CA GLN A 104 -14.32 1.28 -16.18
C GLN A 104 -15.54 1.87 -16.88
N ILE A 105 -15.85 1.36 -18.07
CA ILE A 105 -16.98 1.79 -18.88
C ILE A 105 -17.83 0.56 -19.22
N THR A 106 -19.14 0.64 -18.96
CA THR A 106 -20.09 -0.45 -19.25
C THR A 106 -21.35 0.14 -19.86
N GLY A 107 -21.51 -0.01 -21.17
CA GLY A 107 -22.53 0.73 -21.92
C GLY A 107 -22.31 2.24 -21.79
N ASN A 108 -23.34 2.98 -21.35
CA ASN A 108 -23.24 4.42 -21.09
C ASN A 108 -22.70 4.74 -19.68
N ASN A 109 -22.52 3.75 -18.79
CA ASN A 109 -22.10 4.00 -17.42
C ASN A 109 -20.57 4.07 -17.30
N VAL A 110 -20.08 4.99 -16.46
CA VAL A 110 -18.66 5.19 -16.17
C VAL A 110 -18.45 5.07 -14.66
N TYR A 111 -17.53 4.20 -14.26
CA TYR A 111 -17.15 3.93 -12.87
C TYR A 111 -15.67 4.21 -12.68
N TYR A 112 -15.28 4.84 -11.58
CA TYR A 112 -13.89 5.25 -11.38
C TYR A 112 -13.60 5.61 -9.94
N LEU A 113 -12.31 5.55 -9.61
CA LEU A 113 -11.79 6.13 -8.39
C LEU A 113 -11.48 7.60 -8.63
N LYS A 114 -11.89 8.46 -7.68
CA LYS A 114 -11.56 9.88 -7.67
C LYS A 114 -11.07 10.30 -6.29
N ARG A 115 -9.95 11.02 -6.26
CA ARG A 115 -9.44 11.71 -5.07
C ARG A 115 -9.36 13.21 -5.38
N LYS A 116 -10.05 14.04 -4.63
CA LYS A 116 -9.90 15.51 -4.73
C LYS A 116 -8.57 15.97 -4.11
N ALA A 117 -8.17 17.20 -4.41
CA ALA A 117 -6.94 17.78 -3.86
C ALA A 117 -6.93 17.81 -2.32
N ASP A 118 -8.09 18.02 -1.69
CA ASP A 118 -8.27 18.08 -0.24
C ASP A 118 -8.57 16.71 0.41
N GLU A 119 -8.53 15.61 -0.36
CA GLU A 119 -8.81 14.26 0.11
C GLU A 119 -7.54 13.40 0.13
N ASN A 120 -7.37 12.60 1.19
CA ASN A 120 -6.22 11.70 1.34
C ASN A 120 -6.37 10.40 0.55
N ILE A 121 -7.60 9.92 0.38
CA ILE A 121 -7.90 8.61 -0.22
C ILE A 121 -8.90 8.73 -1.37
N PRO A 122 -8.77 7.91 -2.42
CA PRO A 122 -9.74 7.87 -3.50
C PRO A 122 -11.06 7.25 -3.05
N LYS A 123 -12.15 7.75 -3.62
CA LYS A 123 -13.52 7.27 -3.42
C LYS A 123 -14.07 6.69 -4.72
N LEU A 124 -14.99 5.74 -4.62
CA LEU A 124 -15.59 5.10 -5.80
C LEU A 124 -16.82 5.89 -6.25
N TYR A 125 -16.82 6.31 -7.50
CA TYR A 125 -17.91 7.05 -8.13
C TYR A 125 -18.49 6.31 -9.33
N ALA A 126 -19.74 6.63 -9.64
CA ALA A 126 -20.41 6.28 -10.88
C ALA A 126 -21.04 7.51 -11.52
N ARG A 127 -21.20 7.48 -12.84
CA ARG A 127 -22.03 8.44 -13.58
C ARG A 127 -22.52 7.81 -14.87
N GLU A 128 -23.60 8.38 -15.40
CA GLU A 128 -24.10 8.04 -16.73
C GLU A 128 -23.52 9.00 -17.77
N GLY A 129 -22.69 8.49 -18.67
CA GLY A 129 -21.96 9.25 -19.68
C GLY A 129 -20.87 10.17 -19.08
N PHE A 130 -20.08 10.80 -19.94
CA PHE A 130 -19.02 11.71 -19.49
C PHE A 130 -19.54 13.07 -18.99
N ALA A 131 -20.77 13.43 -19.34
CA ALA A 131 -21.42 14.68 -18.95
C ALA A 131 -22.47 14.50 -17.83
N GLY A 132 -22.73 13.28 -17.39
CA GLY A 132 -23.69 13.02 -16.32
C GLY A 132 -23.18 13.44 -14.94
N ASN A 133 -24.12 13.59 -14.01
CA ASN A 133 -23.83 13.91 -12.62
C ASN A 133 -23.09 12.73 -11.95
N GLU A 134 -22.05 13.06 -11.19
CA GLU A 134 -21.32 12.08 -10.40
C GLU A 134 -22.16 11.64 -9.19
N ARG A 135 -22.16 10.34 -8.94
CA ARG A 135 -22.74 9.71 -7.75
C ARG A 135 -21.66 8.98 -6.98
N LEU A 136 -21.49 9.35 -5.72
CA LEU A 136 -20.60 8.67 -4.80
C LEU A 136 -21.20 7.30 -4.42
N LEU A 137 -20.42 6.23 -4.60
CA LEU A 137 -20.82 4.87 -4.24
C LEU A 137 -20.16 4.40 -2.95
N VAL A 138 -18.84 4.60 -2.82
CA VAL A 138 -18.07 4.19 -1.63
C VAL A 138 -17.20 5.33 -1.16
N ASP A 139 -17.38 5.72 0.10
CA ASP A 139 -16.54 6.68 0.81
C ASP A 139 -15.81 5.97 1.97
N PRO A 140 -14.55 5.55 1.78
CA PRO A 140 -13.84 4.82 2.82
C PRO A 140 -13.57 5.64 4.08
N ASP A 141 -13.58 6.99 4.00
CA ASP A 141 -13.44 7.87 5.17
C ASP A 141 -14.66 7.82 6.10
N LYS A 142 -15.80 7.28 5.62
CA LYS A 142 -17.04 7.15 6.41
C LYS A 142 -17.16 5.80 7.12
N LEU A 143 -16.22 4.89 6.89
CA LEU A 143 -16.25 3.57 7.51
C LEU A 143 -15.59 3.59 8.89
N PRO A 144 -16.13 2.85 9.87
CA PRO A 144 -15.56 2.80 11.21
C PRO A 144 -14.21 2.09 11.20
N ALA A 145 -13.14 2.85 11.40
CA ALA A 145 -11.76 2.34 11.46
C ALA A 145 -11.17 2.51 12.88
N PRO A 146 -10.30 1.59 13.32
CA PRO A 146 -9.49 1.80 14.51
C PRO A 146 -8.60 3.06 14.37
N GLU A 147 -8.23 3.64 15.50
CA GLU A 147 -7.38 4.84 15.53
C GLU A 147 -6.10 4.65 14.71
N GLY A 148 -5.77 5.65 13.90
CA GLY A 148 -4.59 5.64 13.03
C GLY A 148 -4.70 4.76 11.78
N LYS A 149 -5.85 4.11 11.53
CA LYS A 149 -6.10 3.33 10.32
C LYS A 149 -7.20 3.97 9.46
N HIS A 150 -7.12 3.73 8.17
CA HIS A 150 -8.14 4.12 7.19
C HIS A 150 -8.41 2.94 6.26
N TYR A 151 -9.60 2.91 5.68
CA TYR A 151 -9.92 1.97 4.61
C TYR A 151 -9.49 2.52 3.25
N ALA A 152 -9.23 1.62 2.30
CA ALA A 152 -8.99 1.97 0.91
C ALA A 152 -9.68 0.97 -0.02
N VAL A 153 -10.23 1.45 -1.14
CA VAL A 153 -10.75 0.59 -2.20
C VAL A 153 -9.59 0.02 -3.00
N ASP A 154 -9.48 -1.31 -3.04
CA ASP A 154 -8.37 -2.00 -3.69
C ASP A 154 -8.67 -2.29 -5.18
N TYR A 155 -9.90 -2.68 -5.47
CA TYR A 155 -10.38 -3.03 -6.81
C TYR A 155 -11.91 -2.91 -6.88
N PHE A 156 -12.46 -2.87 -8.10
CA PHE A 156 -13.91 -2.98 -8.31
C PHE A 156 -14.25 -3.53 -9.71
N ALA A 157 -15.47 -4.01 -9.88
CA ALA A 157 -16.02 -4.47 -11.15
C ALA A 157 -17.54 -4.22 -11.21
N ALA A 158 -17.99 -3.53 -12.25
CA ALA A 158 -19.41 -3.34 -12.54
C ALA A 158 -20.03 -4.58 -13.22
N SER A 159 -21.29 -4.89 -12.91
CA SER A 159 -22.03 -5.95 -13.59
C SER A 159 -22.40 -5.55 -15.04
N PRO A 160 -22.50 -6.50 -15.99
CA PRO A 160 -22.79 -6.19 -17.40
C PRO A 160 -24.14 -5.50 -17.61
N ASP A 161 -25.10 -5.76 -16.72
CA ASP A 161 -26.44 -5.17 -16.72
C ASP A 161 -26.51 -3.86 -15.92
N ASN A 162 -25.38 -3.36 -15.40
CA ASN A 162 -25.26 -2.14 -14.59
C ASN A 162 -26.16 -2.11 -13.34
N LYS A 163 -26.54 -3.27 -12.80
CA LYS A 163 -27.32 -3.34 -11.56
C LYS A 163 -26.45 -3.36 -10.31
N TYR A 164 -25.21 -3.84 -10.41
CA TYR A 164 -24.34 -4.04 -9.26
C TYR A 164 -22.92 -3.55 -9.51
N ILE A 165 -22.22 -3.23 -8.43
CA ILE A 165 -20.76 -3.08 -8.41
C ILE A 165 -20.20 -3.94 -7.28
N ALA A 166 -19.25 -4.81 -7.61
CA ALA A 166 -18.45 -5.53 -6.62
C ALA A 166 -17.18 -4.70 -6.36
N TYR A 167 -16.77 -4.56 -5.10
CA TYR A 167 -15.56 -3.83 -4.75
C TYR A 167 -14.83 -4.50 -3.58
N GLY A 168 -13.50 -4.44 -3.61
CA GLY A 168 -12.64 -4.87 -2.51
C GLY A 168 -12.23 -3.68 -1.66
N ILE A 169 -12.23 -3.86 -0.35
CA ILE A 169 -11.77 -2.83 0.59
C ILE A 169 -10.87 -3.43 1.66
N SER A 170 -9.74 -2.79 1.92
CA SER A 170 -8.77 -3.21 2.95
C SER A 170 -8.50 -2.09 3.94
N ILE A 171 -8.01 -2.45 5.13
CA ILE A 171 -7.73 -1.50 6.21
C ILE A 171 -6.23 -1.35 6.45
N GLY A 172 -5.77 -0.10 6.61
CA GLY A 172 -4.40 0.22 7.02
C GLY A 172 -3.32 -0.28 6.06
N GLY A 173 -3.63 -0.42 4.78
CA GLY A 173 -2.69 -0.95 3.76
C GLY A 173 -2.32 -2.42 3.97
N SER A 174 -3.16 -3.20 4.66
CA SER A 174 -2.91 -4.62 4.93
C SER A 174 -3.03 -5.53 3.71
N GLU A 175 -3.66 -5.03 2.64
CA GLU A 175 -4.10 -5.82 1.47
C GLU A 175 -5.06 -6.98 1.85
N GLU A 176 -5.54 -7.04 3.10
CA GLU A 176 -6.55 -7.99 3.56
C GLU A 176 -7.95 -7.52 3.13
N SER A 177 -8.17 -7.58 1.82
CA SER A 177 -9.41 -7.11 1.22
C SER A 177 -10.60 -7.98 1.60
N VAL A 178 -11.70 -7.30 1.90
CA VAL A 178 -13.05 -7.89 1.97
C VAL A 178 -13.83 -7.38 0.77
N LEU A 179 -14.47 -8.30 0.03
CA LEU A 179 -15.27 -7.96 -1.13
C LEU A 179 -16.73 -7.74 -0.70
N HIS A 180 -17.27 -6.61 -1.15
CA HIS A 180 -18.64 -6.17 -0.95
C HIS A 180 -19.34 -5.94 -2.29
N VAL A 181 -20.68 -5.90 -2.28
CA VAL A 181 -21.48 -5.64 -3.48
C VAL A 181 -22.55 -4.59 -3.19
N ILE A 182 -22.56 -3.52 -3.98
CA ILE A 182 -23.58 -2.46 -3.94
C ILE A 182 -24.55 -2.61 -5.09
N GLU A 183 -25.85 -2.46 -4.80
CA GLU A 183 -26.89 -2.27 -5.81
C GLU A 183 -26.86 -0.82 -6.32
N LEU A 184 -26.66 -0.66 -7.62
CA LEU A 184 -26.51 0.65 -8.24
C LEU A 184 -27.83 1.44 -8.28
N ALA A 185 -29.00 0.82 -8.32
CA ALA A 185 -30.26 1.58 -8.34
C ALA A 185 -30.48 2.37 -7.03
N THR A 186 -30.14 1.75 -5.89
CA THR A 186 -30.38 2.32 -4.57
C THR A 186 -29.13 2.91 -3.91
N GLY A 187 -27.94 2.52 -4.38
CA GLY A 187 -26.67 2.85 -3.75
C GLY A 187 -26.46 2.13 -2.42
N LYS A 188 -27.19 1.04 -2.16
CA LYS A 188 -27.13 0.29 -0.89
C LYS A 188 -26.31 -0.99 -1.06
N GLU A 189 -25.64 -1.37 0.01
CA GLU A 189 -25.05 -2.70 0.14
C GLU A 189 -26.11 -3.79 0.01
N THR A 190 -25.78 -4.84 -0.73
CA THR A 190 -26.61 -6.06 -0.88
C THR A 190 -26.59 -6.93 0.37
N GLY A 191 -25.55 -6.79 1.20
CA GLY A 191 -25.27 -7.65 2.34
C GLY A 191 -24.31 -8.79 2.04
N ASP A 192 -23.91 -8.98 0.78
CA ASP A 192 -22.90 -9.96 0.39
C ASP A 192 -21.51 -9.49 0.86
N VAL A 193 -20.86 -10.31 1.68
CA VAL A 193 -19.55 -10.02 2.28
C VAL A 193 -18.64 -11.24 2.13
N ILE A 194 -17.60 -11.10 1.33
CA ILE A 194 -16.65 -12.18 1.03
C ILE A 194 -15.30 -11.81 1.64
N ASP A 195 -14.94 -12.50 2.72
CA ASP A 195 -13.64 -12.34 3.36
C ASP A 195 -12.49 -12.94 2.53
N ARG A 196 -11.24 -12.69 2.95
CA ARG A 196 -10.03 -13.30 2.36
C ARG A 196 -9.92 -13.06 0.85
N ALA A 197 -10.38 -11.89 0.41
CA ALA A 197 -10.45 -11.50 -0.99
C ALA A 197 -9.25 -10.64 -1.40
N ASN A 198 -8.08 -10.78 -0.76
CA ASN A 198 -6.87 -9.98 -1.06
C ASN A 198 -6.58 -9.87 -2.57
N PHE A 199 -6.74 -10.96 -3.29
CA PHE A 199 -6.64 -11.04 -4.76
C PHE A 199 -8.00 -11.38 -5.36
N GLY A 200 -9.05 -10.65 -4.94
CA GLY A 200 -10.44 -11.00 -5.22
C GLY A 200 -10.77 -11.03 -6.70
N SER A 201 -10.16 -10.13 -7.48
CA SER A 201 -10.32 -10.04 -8.95
C SER A 201 -11.78 -10.25 -9.40
N PRO A 202 -12.75 -9.49 -8.86
CA PRO A 202 -14.15 -9.71 -9.15
C PRO A 202 -14.44 -9.55 -10.63
N SER A 203 -15.27 -10.43 -11.16
CA SER A 203 -15.79 -10.35 -12.52
C SER A 203 -17.19 -10.96 -12.56
N TRP A 204 -18.00 -10.52 -13.50
CA TRP A 204 -19.41 -10.90 -13.54
C TRP A 204 -19.67 -11.81 -14.73
N LEU A 205 -20.38 -12.90 -14.48
CA LEU A 205 -20.88 -13.79 -15.53
C LEU A 205 -22.09 -13.14 -16.23
N PRO A 206 -22.39 -13.53 -17.49
CA PRO A 206 -23.54 -12.99 -18.23
C PRO A 206 -24.90 -13.21 -17.54
N ASP A 207 -24.99 -14.22 -16.65
CA ASP A 207 -26.19 -14.53 -15.88
C ASP A 207 -26.30 -13.77 -14.55
N GLY A 208 -25.37 -12.85 -14.27
CA GLY A 208 -25.38 -12.00 -13.09
C GLY A 208 -24.71 -12.61 -11.85
N ARG A 209 -24.12 -13.80 -11.95
CA ARG A 209 -23.30 -14.37 -10.86
C ARG A 209 -21.90 -13.73 -10.82
N LEU A 210 -21.33 -13.67 -9.62
CA LEU A 210 -20.04 -13.03 -9.38
C LEU A 210 -18.93 -14.10 -9.32
N LEU A 211 -17.97 -14.04 -10.22
CA LEU A 211 -16.73 -14.81 -10.17
C LEU A 211 -15.67 -14.03 -9.37
N TYR A 212 -14.98 -14.69 -8.46
CA TYR A 212 -13.95 -14.09 -7.61
C TYR A 212 -12.94 -15.13 -7.14
N ASN A 213 -11.75 -14.71 -6.70
CA ASN A 213 -10.77 -15.55 -6.03
C ASN A 213 -10.79 -15.30 -4.51
N ARG A 214 -10.64 -16.37 -3.73
CA ARG A 214 -10.64 -16.32 -2.25
C ARG A 214 -9.46 -17.13 -1.73
N LEU A 215 -8.68 -16.53 -0.84
CA LEU A 215 -7.59 -17.21 -0.14
C LEU A 215 -8.13 -18.28 0.78
N GLN A 216 -7.32 -19.30 1.10
CA GLN A 216 -7.78 -20.41 1.94
C GLN A 216 -8.02 -19.99 3.40
N LYS A 217 -8.86 -20.74 4.11
CA LYS A 217 -9.11 -20.53 5.52
C LYS A 217 -8.01 -21.24 6.29
N LEU A 218 -7.26 -20.50 7.10
CA LEU A 218 -6.20 -21.09 7.90
C LEU A 218 -6.76 -21.90 9.07
N ALA A 219 -6.10 -23.02 9.37
CA ALA A 219 -6.27 -23.69 10.66
C ALA A 219 -5.72 -22.81 11.79
N ALA A 220 -6.23 -22.96 13.01
CA ALA A 220 -5.90 -22.08 14.14
C ALA A 220 -4.40 -21.91 14.43
N ASN A 221 -3.58 -22.93 14.12
CA ASN A 221 -2.14 -22.94 14.37
C ASN A 221 -1.29 -22.96 13.08
N ALA A 222 -1.90 -22.72 11.92
CA ALA A 222 -1.17 -22.67 10.66
C ALA A 222 -0.31 -21.38 10.60
N PRO A 223 0.91 -21.44 10.02
CA PRO A 223 1.67 -20.26 9.66
C PRO A 223 0.82 -19.26 8.86
N VAL A 224 0.89 -17.97 9.20
CA VAL A 224 0.09 -16.92 8.54
C VAL A 224 0.34 -16.86 7.03
N THR A 225 1.57 -17.18 6.60
CA THR A 225 1.98 -17.23 5.20
C THR A 225 1.24 -18.29 4.39
N GLU A 226 0.73 -19.35 5.02
CA GLU A 226 -0.04 -20.38 4.32
C GLU A 226 -1.33 -19.82 3.71
N LYS A 227 -1.84 -18.65 4.14
CA LYS A 227 -3.07 -18.09 3.53
C LYS A 227 -2.95 -17.90 2.02
N TYR A 228 -1.72 -17.72 1.53
CA TYR A 228 -1.43 -17.50 0.11
C TYR A 228 -1.35 -18.77 -0.73
N VAL A 229 -1.27 -19.95 -0.12
CA VAL A 229 -1.29 -21.21 -0.88
C VAL A 229 -2.72 -21.68 -1.10
N ASN A 230 -2.94 -22.45 -2.16
CA ASN A 230 -4.24 -23.08 -2.48
C ASN A 230 -5.43 -22.10 -2.54
N SER A 231 -5.22 -20.87 -3.03
CA SER A 231 -6.35 -20.00 -3.34
C SER A 231 -7.23 -20.64 -4.42
N ARG A 232 -8.51 -20.30 -4.40
CA ARG A 232 -9.50 -20.89 -5.32
C ARG A 232 -10.37 -19.79 -5.93
N ALA A 233 -10.78 -20.00 -7.16
CA ALA A 233 -11.82 -19.20 -7.79
C ALA A 233 -13.20 -19.81 -7.49
N TYR A 234 -14.18 -18.97 -7.23
CA TYR A 234 -15.54 -19.33 -6.84
C TYR A 234 -16.54 -18.53 -7.66
N VAL A 235 -17.76 -19.06 -7.81
CA VAL A 235 -18.88 -18.35 -8.42
C VAL A 235 -19.95 -18.15 -7.35
N HIS A 236 -20.18 -16.90 -7.00
CA HIS A 236 -21.13 -16.47 -5.99
C HIS A 236 -22.48 -16.09 -6.61
N VAL A 237 -23.55 -16.50 -5.92
CA VAL A 237 -24.91 -16.03 -6.17
C VAL A 237 -25.29 -15.05 -5.08
N LEU A 238 -25.57 -13.79 -5.46
CA LEU A 238 -25.91 -12.72 -4.50
C LEU A 238 -27.05 -13.13 -3.56
N GLY A 239 -26.92 -12.76 -2.29
CA GLY A 239 -27.81 -13.09 -1.18
C GLY A 239 -27.65 -14.52 -0.65
N LYS A 240 -26.67 -15.30 -1.14
CA LYS A 240 -26.29 -16.59 -0.54
C LYS A 240 -25.11 -16.43 0.40
N ASN A 241 -24.88 -17.44 1.24
CA ASN A 241 -23.70 -17.45 2.08
C ASN A 241 -22.46 -17.78 1.24
N PRO A 242 -21.43 -16.92 1.17
CA PRO A 242 -20.22 -17.19 0.38
C PRO A 242 -19.42 -18.41 0.85
N ASP A 243 -19.66 -18.91 2.05
CA ASP A 243 -19.04 -20.15 2.54
C ASP A 243 -19.68 -21.41 1.91
N ASP A 244 -20.86 -21.29 1.28
CA ASP A 244 -21.54 -22.37 0.58
C ASP A 244 -21.19 -22.40 -0.94
N ASP A 245 -20.40 -21.44 -1.42
CA ASP A 245 -20.04 -21.36 -2.84
C ASP A 245 -19.12 -22.53 -3.24
N ALA A 246 -19.50 -23.22 -4.31
CA ALA A 246 -18.68 -24.29 -4.87
C ALA A 246 -17.48 -23.68 -5.62
N PRO A 247 -16.25 -24.16 -5.34
CA PRO A 247 -15.07 -23.67 -6.05
C PRO A 247 -15.12 -24.13 -7.52
N LEU A 248 -14.83 -23.20 -8.43
CA LEU A 248 -14.77 -23.43 -9.86
C LEU A 248 -13.38 -23.91 -10.31
N LEU A 249 -12.32 -23.29 -9.76
CA LEU A 249 -10.94 -23.57 -10.13
C LEU A 249 -10.03 -23.52 -8.89
N GLY A 250 -9.04 -24.41 -8.86
CA GLY A 250 -7.96 -24.41 -7.88
C GLY A 250 -7.54 -25.83 -7.46
N THR A 251 -6.62 -25.91 -6.51
CA THR A 251 -5.99 -27.17 -6.08
C THR A 251 -7.02 -28.19 -5.59
N GLY A 252 -6.94 -29.41 -6.12
CA GLY A 252 -7.74 -30.57 -5.70
C GLY A 252 -9.13 -30.71 -6.35
N LEU A 253 -9.49 -29.86 -7.33
CA LEU A 253 -10.81 -29.90 -7.97
C LEU A 253 -10.88 -30.75 -9.24
N ALA A 254 -9.78 -30.86 -9.98
CA ALA A 254 -9.70 -31.65 -11.22
C ALA A 254 -8.90 -32.94 -10.96
N PRO A 255 -9.54 -34.12 -10.95
CA PRO A 255 -8.83 -35.39 -10.83
C PRO A 255 -7.82 -35.53 -11.98
N GLY A 256 -6.53 -35.72 -11.66
CA GLY A 256 -5.46 -35.93 -12.65
C GLY A 256 -4.66 -34.69 -13.04
N ILE A 257 -5.02 -33.50 -12.58
CA ILE A 257 -4.18 -32.30 -12.72
C ILE A 257 -3.58 -31.96 -11.35
N ALA A 258 -2.33 -32.34 -11.14
CA ALA A 258 -1.56 -31.92 -9.98
C ALA A 258 -1.15 -30.46 -10.17
N ILE A 259 -1.76 -29.55 -9.40
CA ILE A 259 -1.30 -28.18 -9.26
C ILE A 259 -0.39 -28.19 -8.03
N GLU A 260 0.88 -28.52 -8.23
CA GLU A 260 1.87 -28.39 -7.18
C GLU A 260 2.20 -26.90 -6.97
N PRO A 261 2.49 -26.46 -5.73
CA PRO A 261 3.06 -25.14 -5.50
C PRO A 261 4.29 -24.98 -6.39
N ALA A 262 4.40 -23.86 -7.12
CA ALA A 262 5.63 -23.58 -7.86
C ALA A 262 6.78 -23.46 -6.84
N GLU A 263 7.85 -24.24 -7.06
CA GLU A 263 9.10 -24.16 -6.29
C GLU A 263 9.77 -22.78 -6.39
#